data_AF-E4WT41-F1
#
_entry.id   AF-E4WT41-F1
#
_cell.length_a   1.000
_cell.length_b   1.000
_cell.length_c   1.000
_cell.angle_alpha   90.00
_cell.angle_beta   90.00
_cell.angle_gamma   90.00
#
_symmetry.space_group_name_H-M   'P 1'
#
loop_
_entity.id
_entity.type
_entity.pdbx_description
1 polymer ?
#
loop_
_entity_poly.entity_id
_entity_poly.type
_entity_poly.pdbx_seq_one_letter_code
_entity_poly.pdbx_strand_id
1 'polypeptide(L)'
;MECTAIKKWNPEEAPICVEIVCPVMPKLENGNTKCSDENRHQSICRFVCGEGYRLKGSRSSICTTDGKWSAEMPVCEEIICDELAIPQDGSKDCSGDQFGQKCSFMCNTGFDLSGSEERTCQADGTWTGVPVHCNKATCGLLPKCGRDRSWDDFPPFCQINRCEPLTEPSNGRMFCVADNTFGSECAMSCNMGYMLRGSKSRTCGADQKWSGEAAECVAVQCEAIHEPEYGTMICSKNRNFGSICTINCDSGYDLIGPRQRACGAEGRWSGLPPTCELIHCGPTTSPQHGNVTCSMFDQFGSQCQYECNEGYKLVGSNSRVCQESGAWTGIQPVCELVQCRPLASPENAFVACSSGNDYNSRCRYVCTVGFELVGSDNRVCQSNGRWTGDRPYCEQPRHGSVQCSAGGDFGSVCSFTCDSGYSLVGSETRVCEADHAWSGSQPYCLQVTCSVLVPPANGYLSCSAGNLFNSICSFSCKTGFNLQENGIILLQHAQSCHVRPPFSWITEEAAAQTVQITDLAAAIPAISVTSSKALLFASV
;
A
#
# COMPACT_ATOMS: atom_id res chain seq x y z
N MET A 1 59.78 -19.95 -58.43
CA MET A 1 61.10 -19.66 -57.83
C MET A 1 62.03 -20.79 -58.20
N GLU A 2 63.31 -20.51 -58.45
CA GLU A 2 64.34 -21.53 -58.63
C GLU A 2 65.28 -21.53 -57.42
N CYS A 3 65.59 -22.72 -56.90
CA CYS A 3 66.58 -22.87 -55.84
C CYS A 3 67.96 -22.91 -56.48
N THR A 4 68.74 -21.87 -56.24
CA THR A 4 70.07 -21.72 -56.85
C THR A 4 71.08 -22.69 -56.22
N ALA A 5 72.19 -22.97 -56.90
CA ALA A 5 73.23 -23.93 -56.45
C ALA A 5 73.87 -23.60 -55.08
N ILE A 6 73.64 -22.38 -54.56
CA ILE A 6 74.03 -21.93 -53.21
C ILE A 6 72.92 -22.12 -52.15
N LYS A 7 71.90 -22.93 -52.44
CA LYS A 7 70.77 -23.25 -51.54
C LYS A 7 69.96 -22.03 -51.07
N LYS A 8 69.91 -20.98 -51.91
CA LYS A 8 69.05 -19.81 -51.71
C LYS A 8 68.01 -19.73 -52.83
N TRP A 9 66.76 -19.45 -52.46
CA TRP A 9 65.69 -19.20 -53.42
C TRP A 9 65.91 -17.85 -54.08
N ASN A 10 65.77 -17.80 -55.42
CA ASN A 10 65.80 -16.55 -56.17
C ASN A 10 64.44 -16.38 -56.87
N PRO A 11 63.69 -15.29 -56.57
CA PRO A 11 63.94 -14.27 -55.55
C PRO A 11 63.88 -14.80 -54.10
N GLU A 12 64.59 -14.15 -53.18
CA GLU A 12 64.75 -14.57 -51.77
C GLU A 12 63.48 -14.32 -50.93
N GLU A 13 62.57 -13.49 -51.42
CA GLU A 13 61.24 -13.22 -50.84
C GLU A 13 60.13 -13.93 -51.61
N ALA A 14 59.15 -14.47 -50.88
CA ALA A 14 57.97 -15.07 -51.48
C ALA A 14 57.06 -14.00 -52.12
N PRO A 15 56.49 -14.24 -53.31
CA PRO A 15 55.58 -13.29 -53.93
C PRO A 15 54.37 -13.10 -53.00
N ILE A 16 54.13 -11.86 -52.60
CA ILE A 16 52.96 -11.49 -51.80
C ILE A 16 51.77 -11.45 -52.75
N CYS A 17 50.76 -12.29 -52.50
CA CYS A 17 49.48 -12.19 -53.19
C CYS A 17 48.78 -10.89 -52.75
N VAL A 18 48.79 -9.88 -53.62
CA VAL A 18 47.93 -8.71 -53.48
C VAL A 18 46.57 -9.01 -54.08
N GLU A 19 45.52 -8.66 -53.35
CA GLU A 19 44.15 -8.83 -53.81
C GLU A 19 43.91 -7.95 -55.05
N ILE A 20 43.41 -8.55 -56.13
CA ILE A 20 43.05 -7.80 -57.34
C ILE A 20 41.73 -7.09 -57.07
N VAL A 21 41.80 -5.76 -56.96
CA VAL A 21 40.65 -4.88 -56.75
C VAL A 21 40.61 -3.84 -57.86
N CYS A 22 39.49 -3.76 -58.57
CA CYS A 22 39.25 -2.78 -59.61
C CYS A 22 38.91 -1.40 -59.01
N PRO A 23 39.19 -0.29 -59.72
CA PRO A 23 38.87 1.05 -59.24
C PRO A 23 37.36 1.21 -59.03
N VAL A 24 36.98 2.04 -58.06
CA VAL A 24 35.57 2.37 -57.81
C VAL A 24 34.98 3.04 -59.05
N MET A 25 33.88 2.48 -59.58
CA MET A 25 33.21 3.05 -60.75
C MET A 25 32.59 4.41 -60.41
N PRO A 26 32.69 5.41 -61.31
CA PRO A 26 32.01 6.69 -61.12
C PRO A 26 30.49 6.52 -61.08
N LYS A 27 29.80 7.51 -60.51
CA LYS A 27 28.34 7.56 -60.55
C LYS A 27 27.86 7.73 -62.00
N LEU A 28 26.99 6.84 -62.45
CA LEU A 28 26.35 6.93 -63.76
C LEU A 28 25.35 8.09 -63.77
N GLU A 29 25.53 9.03 -64.68
CA GLU A 29 24.63 10.17 -64.86
C GLU A 29 23.28 9.68 -65.43
N ASN A 30 22.17 10.16 -64.86
CA ASN A 30 20.80 9.74 -65.20
C ASN A 30 20.56 8.22 -65.11
N GLY A 31 21.33 7.52 -64.26
CA GLY A 31 21.23 6.10 -64.03
C GLY A 31 21.77 5.68 -62.67
N ASN A 32 21.91 4.37 -62.48
CA ASN A 32 22.38 3.76 -61.26
C ASN A 32 23.38 2.64 -61.58
N THR A 33 24.46 2.60 -60.80
CA THR A 33 25.51 1.58 -60.89
C THR A 33 25.48 0.74 -59.61
N LYS A 34 25.43 -0.59 -59.76
CA LYS A 34 25.49 -1.52 -58.62
C LYS A 34 26.57 -2.58 -58.87
N CYS A 35 27.62 -2.56 -58.05
CA CYS A 35 28.73 -3.49 -58.11
C CYS A 35 28.65 -4.51 -56.96
N SER A 36 28.98 -5.77 -57.25
CA SER A 36 29.12 -6.81 -56.23
C SER A 36 30.51 -6.78 -55.58
N ASP A 37 30.64 -7.42 -54.42
CA ASP A 37 31.90 -7.87 -53.81
C ASP A 37 33.03 -6.82 -53.73
N GLU A 38 32.69 -5.57 -53.38
CA GLU A 38 33.64 -4.47 -53.12
C GLU A 38 34.67 -4.24 -54.24
N ASN A 39 34.28 -4.49 -55.50
CA ASN A 39 35.14 -4.35 -56.69
C ASN A 39 36.33 -5.32 -56.75
N ARG A 40 36.31 -6.42 -55.98
CA ARG A 40 37.31 -7.51 -56.05
C ARG A 40 37.26 -8.25 -57.39
N HIS A 41 38.27 -9.07 -57.68
CA HIS A 41 38.30 -9.92 -58.87
C HIS A 41 36.98 -10.68 -59.09
N GLN A 42 36.48 -10.69 -60.34
CA GLN A 42 35.17 -11.23 -60.75
C GLN A 42 33.93 -10.46 -60.26
N SER A 43 34.09 -9.34 -59.57
CA SER A 43 32.96 -8.45 -59.26
C SER A 43 32.26 -8.00 -60.54
N ILE A 44 30.92 -7.92 -60.49
CA ILE A 44 30.10 -7.50 -61.62
C ILE A 44 29.41 -6.19 -61.26
N CYS A 45 29.76 -5.11 -61.96
CA CYS A 45 28.99 -3.87 -61.97
C CYS A 45 27.87 -3.97 -63.00
N ARG A 46 26.62 -3.77 -62.57
CA ARG A 46 25.45 -3.65 -63.44
C ARG A 46 25.03 -2.20 -63.54
N PHE A 47 24.69 -1.77 -64.75
CA PHE A 47 24.27 -0.39 -65.05
C PHE A 47 22.81 -0.39 -65.49
N VAL A 48 22.02 0.51 -64.91
CA VAL A 48 20.59 0.68 -65.22
C VAL A 48 20.32 2.17 -65.35
N CYS A 49 19.73 2.61 -66.46
CA CYS A 49 19.31 4.01 -66.61
C CYS A 49 18.00 4.29 -65.87
N GLY A 50 17.78 5.54 -65.46
CA GLY A 50 16.52 6.00 -64.90
C GLY A 50 15.40 6.03 -65.94
N GLU A 51 14.15 6.22 -65.51
CA GLU A 51 13.01 6.35 -66.41
C GLU A 51 13.24 7.49 -67.42
N GLY A 52 12.96 7.24 -68.70
CA GLY A 52 13.17 8.20 -69.79
C GLY A 52 14.57 8.21 -70.42
N TYR A 53 15.48 7.32 -69.97
CA TYR A 53 16.83 7.21 -70.53
C TYR A 53 17.14 5.78 -71.01
N ARG A 54 17.79 5.65 -72.16
CA ARG A 54 18.25 4.37 -72.72
C ARG A 54 19.75 4.18 -72.50
N LEU A 55 20.15 2.96 -72.15
CA LEU A 55 21.56 2.62 -71.92
C LEU A 55 22.28 2.40 -73.24
N LYS A 56 23.30 3.21 -73.53
CA LYS A 56 24.21 3.05 -74.66
C LYS A 56 25.57 2.58 -74.17
N GLY A 57 25.93 1.36 -74.54
CA GLY A 57 27.14 0.67 -74.09
C GLY A 57 26.81 -0.65 -73.38
N SER A 58 27.76 -1.17 -72.63
CA SER A 58 27.61 -2.46 -71.96
C SER A 58 26.72 -2.36 -70.73
N ARG A 59 25.71 -3.23 -70.61
CA ARG A 59 24.82 -3.38 -69.42
C ARG A 59 25.53 -3.84 -68.15
N SER A 60 26.73 -4.38 -68.29
CA SER A 60 27.54 -4.83 -67.16
C SER A 60 29.02 -4.79 -67.50
N SER A 61 29.85 -4.61 -66.48
CA SER A 61 31.30 -4.67 -66.56
C SER A 61 31.84 -5.57 -65.44
N ILE A 62 32.83 -6.40 -65.74
CA ILE A 62 33.38 -7.42 -64.83
C ILE A 62 34.82 -7.06 -64.48
N CYS A 63 35.21 -7.23 -63.21
CA CYS A 63 36.58 -6.98 -62.76
C CYS A 63 37.52 -8.11 -63.22
N THR A 64 38.40 -7.80 -64.18
CA THR A 64 39.30 -8.76 -64.83
C THR A 64 40.58 -8.99 -64.03
N THR A 65 41.39 -9.98 -64.42
CA THR A 65 42.62 -10.38 -63.72
C THR A 65 43.73 -9.32 -63.74
N ASP A 66 43.62 -8.32 -64.60
CA ASP A 66 44.53 -7.19 -64.73
C ASP A 66 44.11 -5.99 -63.86
N GLY A 67 43.09 -6.13 -63.01
CA GLY A 67 42.61 -5.07 -62.11
C GLY A 67 41.84 -3.96 -62.82
N LYS A 68 41.30 -4.23 -64.01
CA LYS A 68 40.49 -3.29 -64.80
C LYS A 68 39.08 -3.82 -65.02
N TRP A 69 38.19 -2.92 -65.41
CA TRP A 69 36.81 -3.26 -65.78
C TRP A 69 36.75 -3.72 -67.24
N SER A 70 36.05 -4.83 -67.50
CA SER A 70 35.99 -5.48 -68.83
C SER A 70 35.31 -4.65 -69.93
N ALA A 71 34.54 -3.65 -69.53
CA ALA A 71 33.83 -2.74 -70.42
C ALA A 71 33.93 -1.29 -69.91
N GLU A 72 34.02 -0.35 -70.86
CA GLU A 72 33.95 1.08 -70.59
C GLU A 72 32.60 1.48 -70.00
N MET A 73 32.57 2.64 -69.33
CA MET A 73 31.38 3.15 -68.67
C MET A 73 30.29 3.50 -69.71
N PRO A 74 29.07 2.94 -69.60
CA PRO A 74 27.98 3.24 -70.52
C PRO A 74 27.42 4.65 -70.26
N VAL A 75 26.70 5.19 -71.25
CA VAL A 75 26.04 6.49 -71.17
C VAL A 75 24.52 6.29 -71.23
N CYS A 76 23.78 6.99 -70.36
CA CYS A 76 22.32 7.06 -70.43
C CYS A 76 21.91 8.22 -71.33
N GLU A 77 21.47 7.91 -72.55
CA GLU A 77 20.95 8.91 -73.50
C GLU A 77 19.45 9.11 -73.28
N GLU A 78 18.96 10.33 -73.42
CA GLU A 78 17.53 10.64 -73.37
C GLU A 78 16.76 9.90 -74.46
N ILE A 79 15.58 9.38 -74.12
CA ILE A 79 14.66 8.79 -75.08
C ILE A 79 13.84 9.91 -75.69
N ILE A 80 14.06 10.13 -76.98
CA ILE A 80 13.36 11.11 -77.81
C ILE A 80 12.66 10.32 -78.91
N CYS A 81 11.35 10.50 -79.05
CA CYS A 81 10.56 9.88 -80.10
C CYS A 81 10.62 10.71 -81.40
N ASP A 82 10.48 10.04 -82.55
CA ASP A 82 10.47 10.70 -83.85
C ASP A 82 9.35 11.76 -83.95
N GLU A 83 9.60 12.84 -84.69
CA GLU A 83 8.61 13.91 -84.84
C GLU A 83 7.35 13.40 -85.58
N LEU A 84 6.18 13.56 -84.94
CA LEU A 84 4.90 13.17 -85.54
C LEU A 84 4.48 14.13 -86.66
N ALA A 85 4.06 13.59 -87.80
CA ALA A 85 3.54 14.38 -88.91
C ALA A 85 2.19 15.05 -88.56
N ILE A 86 1.95 16.25 -89.12
CA ILE A 86 0.66 16.92 -89.01
C ILE A 86 -0.31 16.24 -89.99
N PRO A 87 -1.49 15.75 -89.56
CA PRO A 87 -2.47 15.17 -90.46
C PRO A 87 -2.99 16.22 -91.45
N GLN A 88 -3.18 15.81 -92.71
CA GLN A 88 -3.83 16.65 -93.71
C GLN A 88 -5.25 17.01 -93.25
N ASP A 89 -5.63 18.27 -93.34
CA ASP A 89 -6.92 18.79 -92.84
C ASP A 89 -7.13 18.63 -91.31
N GLY A 90 -6.02 18.68 -90.54
CA GLY A 90 -6.05 18.74 -89.07
C GLY A 90 -4.84 19.50 -88.49
N SER A 91 -4.76 19.52 -87.17
CA SER A 91 -3.71 20.14 -86.37
C SER A 91 -3.17 19.16 -85.33
N LYS A 92 -1.89 19.29 -84.98
CA LYS A 92 -1.26 18.62 -83.83
C LYS A 92 -0.93 19.66 -82.76
N ASP A 93 -1.15 19.32 -81.49
CA ASP A 93 -0.67 20.07 -80.34
C ASP A 93 0.12 19.13 -79.42
N CYS A 94 1.41 19.41 -79.25
CA CYS A 94 2.36 18.52 -78.61
C CYS A 94 3.06 19.22 -77.45
N SER A 95 3.15 18.56 -76.31
CA SER A 95 3.90 19.05 -75.14
C SER A 95 5.43 18.87 -75.26
N GLY A 96 5.89 18.12 -76.27
CA GLY A 96 7.29 17.82 -76.58
C GLY A 96 7.43 16.47 -77.26
N ASP A 97 8.67 15.99 -77.46
CA ASP A 97 9.03 14.71 -78.10
C ASP A 97 9.79 13.74 -77.18
N GLN A 98 10.02 14.13 -75.92
CA GLN A 98 10.69 13.31 -74.90
C GLN A 98 9.75 12.25 -74.29
N PHE A 99 10.35 11.21 -73.67
CA PHE A 99 9.61 10.17 -72.95
C PHE A 99 8.51 10.73 -72.04
N GLY A 100 7.29 10.22 -72.18
CA GLY A 100 6.12 10.64 -71.41
C GLY A 100 5.39 11.88 -71.94
N GLN A 101 5.95 12.61 -72.92
CA GLN A 101 5.27 13.72 -73.56
C GLN A 101 4.10 13.24 -74.43
N LYS A 102 3.09 14.10 -74.57
CA LYS A 102 1.82 13.79 -75.22
C LYS A 102 1.57 14.72 -76.40
N CYS A 103 1.06 14.15 -77.48
CA CYS A 103 0.59 14.86 -78.65
C CYS A 103 -0.91 14.58 -78.83
N SER A 104 -1.70 15.65 -78.86
CA SER A 104 -3.11 15.62 -79.19
C SER A 104 -3.32 16.03 -80.64
N PHE A 105 -4.27 15.37 -81.31
CA PHE A 105 -4.60 15.63 -82.71
C PHE A 105 -6.05 16.05 -82.81
N MET A 106 -6.31 17.08 -83.62
CA MET A 106 -7.66 17.60 -83.87
C MET A 106 -7.85 17.77 -85.37
N CYS A 107 -8.98 17.32 -85.90
CA CYS A 107 -9.33 17.52 -87.31
C CYS A 107 -10.05 18.85 -87.50
N ASN A 108 -9.87 19.47 -88.67
CA ASN A 108 -10.58 20.69 -89.03
C ASN A 108 -12.09 20.40 -89.17
N THR A 109 -12.91 21.44 -89.02
CA THR A 109 -14.37 21.34 -89.11
C THR A 109 -14.80 20.66 -90.42
N GLY A 110 -15.60 19.60 -90.32
CA GLY A 110 -16.07 18.82 -91.47
C GLY A 110 -15.25 17.55 -91.79
N PHE A 111 -14.32 17.17 -90.92
CA PHE A 111 -13.55 15.94 -91.02
C PHE A 111 -13.60 15.15 -89.71
N ASP A 112 -13.77 13.82 -89.81
CA ASP A 112 -13.77 12.90 -88.68
C ASP A 112 -12.37 12.34 -88.45
N LEU A 113 -11.97 12.28 -87.18
CA LEU A 113 -10.68 11.74 -86.75
C LEU A 113 -10.72 10.21 -86.81
N SER A 114 -9.88 9.62 -87.67
CA SER A 114 -9.62 8.18 -87.69
C SER A 114 -8.19 7.90 -87.22
N GLY A 115 -8.06 7.20 -86.10
CA GLY A 115 -6.78 6.91 -85.46
C GLY A 115 -6.79 7.25 -83.98
N SER A 116 -5.62 7.50 -83.40
CA SER A 116 -5.48 7.81 -81.96
C SER A 116 -5.48 9.32 -81.72
N GLU A 117 -6.53 9.85 -81.09
CA GLU A 117 -6.70 11.26 -80.73
C GLU A 117 -5.52 11.80 -79.88
N GLU A 118 -4.97 10.96 -79.01
CA GLU A 118 -3.78 11.27 -78.21
C GLU A 118 -2.72 10.18 -78.42
N ARG A 119 -1.46 10.58 -78.58
CA ARG A 119 -0.29 9.70 -78.66
C ARG A 119 0.74 10.12 -77.62
N THR A 120 1.42 9.16 -76.99
CA THR A 120 2.41 9.37 -75.93
C THR A 120 3.75 8.73 -76.29
N CYS A 121 4.87 9.42 -76.04
CA CYS A 121 6.20 8.90 -76.32
C CYS A 121 6.60 7.82 -75.30
N GLN A 122 6.90 6.62 -75.77
CA GLN A 122 7.16 5.42 -74.96
C GLN A 122 8.66 5.19 -74.70
N ALA A 123 8.95 4.26 -73.80
CA ALA A 123 10.33 3.92 -73.39
C ALA A 123 11.15 3.21 -74.48
N ASP A 124 10.52 2.78 -75.57
CA ASP A 124 11.20 2.21 -76.73
C ASP A 124 11.50 3.24 -77.82
N GLY A 125 11.17 4.52 -77.60
CA GLY A 125 11.34 5.60 -78.57
C GLY A 125 10.23 5.68 -79.62
N THR A 126 9.12 4.95 -79.44
CA THR A 126 7.96 5.00 -80.33
C THR A 126 6.76 5.71 -79.68
N TRP A 127 5.86 6.23 -80.51
CA TRP A 127 4.62 6.85 -80.04
C TRP A 127 3.49 5.82 -79.95
N THR A 128 2.74 5.83 -78.85
CA THR A 128 1.56 4.97 -78.68
C THR A 128 0.53 5.16 -79.79
N GLY A 129 -0.27 4.12 -80.07
CA GLY A 129 -1.42 4.22 -80.96
C GLY A 129 -1.07 4.25 -82.46
N VAL A 130 -2.06 4.57 -83.27
CA VAL A 130 -1.96 4.59 -84.74
C VAL A 130 -1.95 6.01 -85.29
N PRO A 131 -1.30 6.27 -86.44
CA PRO A 131 -1.31 7.57 -87.11
C PRO A 131 -2.74 8.09 -87.35
N VAL A 132 -2.92 9.39 -87.16
CA VAL A 132 -4.21 10.05 -87.34
C VAL A 132 -4.43 10.44 -88.79
N HIS A 133 -5.59 10.09 -89.33
CA HIS A 133 -6.09 10.54 -90.62
C HIS A 133 -7.43 11.25 -90.45
N CYS A 134 -7.52 12.50 -90.91
CA CYS A 134 -8.77 13.25 -90.95
C CYS A 134 -9.49 12.91 -92.25
N ASN A 135 -10.56 12.13 -92.15
CA ASN A 135 -11.37 11.77 -93.31
C ASN A 135 -12.52 12.76 -93.44
N LYS A 136 -12.90 13.16 -94.66
CA LYS A 136 -14.08 14.01 -94.87
C LYS A 136 -15.28 13.38 -94.18
N ALA A 137 -15.89 14.11 -93.25
CA ALA A 137 -17.07 13.67 -92.55
C ALA A 137 -18.17 13.46 -93.60
N THR A 138 -18.61 12.21 -93.75
CA THR A 138 -19.73 11.90 -94.63
C THR A 138 -20.98 12.18 -93.84
N CYS A 139 -21.75 13.18 -94.25
CA CYS A 139 -23.10 13.36 -93.74
C CYS A 139 -23.86 12.05 -94.01
N GLY A 140 -24.54 11.52 -92.99
CA GLY A 140 -25.55 10.49 -93.21
C GLY A 140 -26.47 10.93 -94.35
N LEU A 141 -26.87 9.98 -95.21
CA LEU A 141 -27.74 10.27 -96.36
C LEU A 141 -28.92 11.12 -95.89
N LEU A 142 -29.04 12.33 -96.45
CA LEU A 142 -30.22 13.17 -96.25
C LEU A 142 -31.45 12.36 -96.69
N PRO A 143 -32.56 12.38 -95.92
CA PRO A 143 -33.77 11.70 -96.31
C PRO A 143 -34.24 12.24 -97.66
N LYS A 144 -34.63 11.34 -98.57
CA LYS A 144 -35.15 11.69 -99.88
C LYS A 144 -36.67 11.80 -99.77
N CYS A 145 -37.21 12.91 -100.25
CA CYS A 145 -38.65 13.07 -100.39
C CYS A 145 -39.15 12.13 -101.49
N GLY A 146 -39.96 11.14 -101.10
CA GLY A 146 -40.61 10.19 -101.99
C GLY A 146 -41.63 10.87 -102.90
N ARG A 147 -42.02 10.17 -103.97
CA ARG A 147 -42.99 10.67 -104.97
C ARG A 147 -44.40 10.90 -104.39
N ASP A 148 -44.64 10.41 -103.18
CA ASP A 148 -45.85 10.53 -102.34
C ASP A 148 -45.78 11.71 -101.34
N ARG A 149 -44.70 12.50 -101.35
CA ARG A 149 -44.41 13.60 -100.39
C ARG A 149 -44.16 13.12 -98.95
N SER A 150 -43.80 11.85 -98.74
CA SER A 150 -43.30 11.38 -97.44
C SER A 150 -41.78 11.27 -97.45
N TRP A 151 -41.14 11.56 -96.31
CA TRP A 151 -39.69 11.40 -96.13
C TRP A 151 -39.39 9.95 -95.73
N ASP A 152 -38.36 9.35 -96.32
CA ASP A 152 -37.94 7.96 -96.08
C ASP A 152 -37.22 7.76 -94.73
N ASP A 153 -36.86 8.85 -94.05
CA ASP A 153 -36.35 8.85 -92.69
C ASP A 153 -36.86 10.07 -91.91
N PHE A 154 -37.01 9.94 -90.59
CA PHE A 154 -37.39 11.04 -89.73
C PHE A 154 -36.19 12.00 -89.55
N PRO A 155 -36.39 13.33 -89.54
CA PRO A 155 -35.29 14.26 -89.27
C PRO A 155 -34.64 13.94 -87.92
N PRO A 156 -33.30 14.05 -87.80
CA PRO A 156 -32.62 13.80 -86.53
C PRO A 156 -33.14 14.76 -85.47
N PHE A 157 -33.63 14.22 -84.36
CA PHE A 157 -34.10 14.98 -83.22
C PHE A 157 -33.01 14.99 -82.14
N CYS A 158 -32.75 16.16 -81.56
CA CYS A 158 -31.82 16.28 -80.44
C CYS A 158 -32.40 15.53 -79.23
N GLN A 159 -31.74 14.46 -78.80
CA GLN A 159 -32.02 13.83 -77.52
C GLN A 159 -31.25 14.56 -76.42
N ILE A 160 -31.91 14.84 -75.30
CA ILE A 160 -31.26 15.44 -74.15
C ILE A 160 -30.27 14.43 -73.54
N ASN A 161 -29.04 14.88 -73.29
CA ASN A 161 -28.02 14.04 -72.64
C ASN A 161 -28.54 13.57 -71.28
N ARG A 162 -28.42 12.27 -70.99
CA ARG A 162 -28.92 11.66 -69.77
C ARG A 162 -27.78 10.93 -69.08
N CYS A 163 -27.52 11.29 -67.83
CA CYS A 163 -26.51 10.63 -67.01
C CYS A 163 -27.09 9.34 -66.40
N GLU A 164 -26.20 8.39 -66.07
CA GLU A 164 -26.61 7.19 -65.33
C GLU A 164 -27.26 7.57 -63.99
N PRO A 165 -28.34 6.90 -63.55
CA PRO A 165 -28.98 7.20 -62.27
C PRO A 165 -27.99 7.04 -61.10
N LEU A 166 -27.88 8.09 -60.26
CA LEU A 166 -27.11 7.99 -59.03
C LEU A 166 -27.82 7.07 -58.02
N THR A 167 -27.03 6.36 -57.22
CA THR A 167 -27.52 5.58 -56.10
C THR A 167 -27.53 6.42 -54.83
N GLU A 168 -28.57 6.23 -54.01
CA GLU A 168 -28.68 6.92 -52.73
C GLU A 168 -27.63 6.39 -51.74
N PRO A 169 -26.85 7.27 -51.07
CA PRO A 169 -25.80 6.82 -50.16
C PRO A 169 -26.36 6.13 -48.92
N SER A 170 -25.70 5.07 -48.46
CA SER A 170 -26.08 4.40 -47.21
C SER A 170 -26.01 5.37 -46.03
N ASN A 171 -27.02 5.35 -45.13
CA ASN A 171 -27.19 6.33 -44.06
C ASN A 171 -27.29 7.81 -44.53
N GLY A 172 -27.72 8.03 -45.77
CA GLY A 172 -28.03 9.35 -46.31
C GLY A 172 -29.35 9.39 -47.06
N ARG A 173 -29.69 10.58 -47.56
CA ARG A 173 -30.82 10.85 -48.43
C ARG A 173 -30.40 11.69 -49.61
N MET A 174 -30.94 11.36 -50.79
CA MET A 174 -30.69 12.04 -52.05
C MET A 174 -31.95 12.77 -52.53
N PHE A 175 -31.79 14.01 -52.96
CA PHE A 175 -32.85 14.82 -53.56
C PHE A 175 -32.42 15.30 -54.95
N CYS A 176 -33.07 14.81 -56.00
CA CYS A 176 -32.78 15.18 -57.39
C CYS A 176 -33.93 16.02 -57.96
N VAL A 177 -33.58 17.07 -58.73
CA VAL A 177 -34.55 18.04 -59.25
C VAL A 177 -35.19 17.60 -60.59
N ALA A 178 -34.63 16.59 -61.29
CA ALA A 178 -35.15 16.08 -62.58
C ALA A 178 -34.66 14.64 -62.90
N ASP A 179 -35.17 14.02 -63.98
CA ASP A 179 -34.89 12.64 -64.43
C ASP A 179 -33.47 12.40 -65.00
N ASN A 180 -32.44 12.82 -64.27
CA ASN A 180 -31.02 12.63 -64.61
C ASN A 180 -30.61 13.17 -65.99
N THR A 181 -31.28 14.21 -66.47
CA THR A 181 -30.98 14.86 -67.75
C THR A 181 -29.95 15.98 -67.60
N PHE A 182 -29.36 16.46 -68.70
CA PHE A 182 -28.41 17.57 -68.71
C PHE A 182 -28.89 18.76 -67.87
N GLY A 183 -28.05 19.23 -66.93
CA GLY A 183 -28.39 20.29 -65.99
C GLY A 183 -29.18 19.84 -64.75
N SER A 184 -29.54 18.55 -64.64
CA SER A 184 -30.13 18.00 -63.41
C SER A 184 -29.13 18.08 -62.26
N GLU A 185 -29.61 18.51 -61.09
CA GLU A 185 -28.83 18.59 -59.86
C GLU A 185 -29.38 17.58 -58.84
N CYS A 186 -28.49 16.79 -58.24
CA CYS A 186 -28.79 15.86 -57.17
C CYS A 186 -28.02 16.27 -55.91
N ALA A 187 -28.75 16.73 -54.90
CA ALA A 187 -28.23 17.12 -53.61
C ALA A 187 -28.25 15.93 -52.63
N MET A 188 -27.19 15.82 -51.85
CA MET A 188 -26.97 14.73 -50.90
C MET A 188 -26.97 15.26 -49.47
N SER A 189 -27.61 14.53 -48.56
CA SER A 189 -27.64 14.81 -47.13
C SER A 189 -27.44 13.54 -46.33
N CYS A 190 -26.77 13.61 -45.18
CA CYS A 190 -26.55 12.45 -44.32
C CYS A 190 -27.52 12.43 -43.14
N ASN A 191 -27.84 11.22 -42.66
CA ASN A 191 -28.62 11.03 -41.44
C ASN A 191 -27.83 11.53 -40.21
N MET A 192 -28.54 11.80 -39.12
CA MET A 192 -27.95 12.22 -37.83
C MET A 192 -26.81 11.28 -37.40
N GLY A 193 -25.66 11.85 -37.02
CA GLY A 193 -24.46 11.10 -36.61
C GLY A 193 -23.57 10.62 -37.75
N TYR A 194 -23.86 11.02 -38.99
CA TYR A 194 -23.04 10.77 -40.17
C TYR A 194 -22.67 12.09 -40.84
N MET A 195 -21.44 12.17 -41.36
CA MET A 195 -20.92 13.32 -42.09
C MET A 195 -20.70 12.98 -43.56
N LEU A 196 -20.92 13.96 -44.43
CA LEU A 196 -20.80 13.79 -45.88
C LEU A 196 -19.33 13.92 -46.30
N ARG A 197 -18.81 12.89 -46.97
CA ARG A 197 -17.53 12.88 -47.67
C ARG A 197 -17.79 12.85 -49.18
N GLY A 198 -17.06 13.66 -49.95
CA GLY A 198 -17.30 13.85 -51.37
C GLY A 198 -18.16 15.08 -51.65
N SER A 199 -18.88 15.09 -52.78
CA SER A 199 -19.61 16.29 -53.21
C SER A 199 -21.02 16.35 -52.61
N LYS A 200 -21.35 17.49 -51.97
CA LYS A 200 -22.69 17.75 -51.39
C LYS A 200 -23.79 17.80 -52.46
N SER A 201 -23.42 18.15 -53.68
CA SER A 201 -24.31 18.17 -54.84
C SER A 201 -23.53 17.72 -56.07
N ARG A 202 -24.20 17.02 -56.99
CA ARG A 202 -23.65 16.59 -58.28
C ARG A 202 -24.61 17.03 -59.39
N THR A 203 -24.05 17.48 -60.50
CA THR A 203 -24.78 17.97 -61.67
C THR A 203 -24.45 17.16 -62.92
N CYS A 204 -25.46 16.85 -63.72
CA CYS A 204 -25.30 16.08 -64.96
C CYS A 204 -24.73 16.99 -66.07
N GLY A 205 -23.50 16.68 -66.50
CA GLY A 205 -22.73 17.42 -67.49
C GLY A 205 -23.11 17.12 -68.94
N ALA A 206 -22.58 17.93 -69.87
CA ALA A 206 -22.79 17.75 -71.32
C ALA A 206 -22.11 16.48 -71.87
N ASP A 207 -21.15 15.95 -71.13
CA ASP A 207 -20.41 14.70 -71.40
C ASP A 207 -21.13 13.45 -70.89
N GLN A 208 -22.40 13.58 -70.47
CA GLN A 208 -23.21 12.50 -69.88
C GLN A 208 -22.63 11.92 -68.59
N LYS A 209 -21.77 12.67 -67.88
CA LYS A 209 -21.21 12.29 -66.58
C LYS A 209 -21.66 13.24 -65.49
N TRP A 210 -21.73 12.72 -64.26
CA TRP A 210 -21.99 13.53 -63.08
C TRP A 210 -20.71 14.25 -62.63
N SER A 211 -20.85 15.55 -62.37
CA SER A 211 -19.79 16.37 -61.78
C SER A 211 -19.44 15.91 -60.36
N GLY A 212 -18.22 16.23 -59.92
CA GLY A 212 -17.76 15.97 -58.56
C GLY A 212 -17.58 14.49 -58.21
N GLU A 213 -17.25 14.26 -56.94
CA GLU A 213 -17.00 12.95 -56.37
C GLU A 213 -18.27 12.33 -55.80
N ALA A 214 -18.36 10.99 -55.81
CA ALA A 214 -19.46 10.26 -55.20
C ALA A 214 -19.56 10.59 -53.70
N ALA A 215 -20.78 10.89 -53.24
CA ALA A 215 -21.02 11.21 -51.84
C ALA A 215 -21.11 9.93 -51.00
N GLU A 216 -20.38 9.90 -49.89
CA GLU A 216 -20.40 8.82 -48.91
C GLU A 216 -20.71 9.40 -47.52
N CYS A 217 -21.71 8.84 -46.84
CA CYS A 217 -22.06 9.23 -45.47
C CYS A 217 -21.29 8.36 -44.48
N VAL A 218 -20.21 8.90 -43.92
CA VAL A 218 -19.37 8.20 -42.95
C VAL A 218 -19.79 8.56 -41.53
N ALA A 219 -19.75 7.58 -40.62
CA ALA A 219 -20.13 7.83 -39.23
C ALA A 219 -19.18 8.85 -38.59
N VAL A 220 -19.73 9.79 -37.82
CA VAL A 220 -18.92 10.76 -37.06
C VAL A 220 -18.13 9.98 -36.01
N GLN A 221 -16.83 10.27 -35.88
CA GLN A 221 -15.95 9.65 -34.91
C GLN A 221 -15.66 10.63 -33.77
N CYS A 222 -15.87 10.20 -32.54
CA CYS A 222 -15.55 11.00 -31.36
C CYS A 222 -14.04 11.08 -31.12
N GLU A 223 -13.62 12.13 -30.43
CA GLU A 223 -12.21 12.37 -30.07
C GLU A 223 -11.58 11.15 -29.36
N ALA A 224 -10.28 10.96 -29.58
CA ALA A 224 -9.53 9.93 -28.89
C ALA A 224 -9.45 10.28 -27.40
N ILE A 225 -10.07 9.46 -26.54
CA ILE A 225 -9.96 9.61 -25.09
C ILE A 225 -8.64 8.95 -24.65
N HIS A 226 -7.91 9.61 -23.76
CA HIS A 226 -6.81 8.99 -23.03
C HIS A 226 -7.36 7.97 -22.03
N GLU A 227 -6.75 6.79 -21.95
CA GLU A 227 -7.17 5.77 -20.98
C GLU A 227 -6.98 6.31 -19.55
N PRO A 228 -7.93 6.06 -18.64
CA PRO A 228 -7.81 6.51 -17.25
C PRO A 228 -6.62 5.82 -16.58
N GLU A 229 -5.84 6.57 -15.80
CA GLU A 229 -4.79 5.99 -14.98
C GLU A 229 -5.41 5.04 -13.95
N TYR A 230 -4.81 3.86 -13.77
CA TYR A 230 -5.33 2.79 -12.88
C TYR A 230 -6.75 2.30 -13.24
N GLY A 231 -7.06 2.28 -14.54
CA GLY A 231 -8.29 1.69 -15.05
C GLY A 231 -8.18 1.29 -16.52
N THR A 232 -9.24 0.63 -16.99
CA THR A 232 -9.36 0.17 -18.37
C THR A 232 -10.61 0.75 -19.01
N MET A 233 -10.52 1.11 -20.29
CA MET A 233 -11.63 1.61 -21.08
C MET A 233 -11.89 0.70 -22.27
N ILE A 234 -13.11 0.16 -22.37
CA ILE A 234 -13.51 -0.74 -23.45
C ILE A 234 -14.59 -0.06 -24.28
N CYS A 235 -14.25 0.30 -25.51
CA CYS A 235 -15.14 0.98 -26.45
C CYS A 235 -15.68 0.06 -27.53
N SER A 236 -16.98 0.15 -27.78
CA SER A 236 -17.62 -0.49 -28.95
C SER A 236 -17.46 0.35 -30.22
N LYS A 237 -17.62 -0.25 -31.41
CA LYS A 237 -17.71 0.46 -32.71
C LYS A 237 -16.57 1.47 -33.01
N ASN A 238 -15.38 1.23 -32.47
CA ASN A 238 -14.16 2.01 -32.73
C ASN A 238 -14.34 3.55 -32.61
N ARG A 239 -15.10 4.00 -31.60
CA ARG A 239 -15.43 5.42 -31.30
C ARG A 239 -16.33 6.13 -32.31
N ASN A 240 -16.98 5.41 -33.23
CA ASN A 240 -17.95 5.99 -34.15
C ASN A 240 -19.27 6.30 -33.44
N PHE A 241 -20.13 7.10 -34.09
CA PHE A 241 -21.45 7.46 -33.57
C PHE A 241 -22.22 6.25 -32.99
N GLY A 242 -22.73 6.43 -31.77
CA GLY A 242 -23.37 5.35 -31.01
C GLY A 242 -22.41 4.32 -30.40
N SER A 243 -21.10 4.58 -30.42
CA SER A 243 -20.11 3.87 -29.60
C SER A 243 -20.39 4.11 -28.13
N ILE A 244 -20.36 3.04 -27.34
CA ILE A 244 -20.40 3.08 -25.87
C ILE A 244 -19.04 2.61 -25.37
N CYS A 245 -18.35 3.46 -24.62
CA CYS A 245 -17.15 3.15 -23.85
C CYS A 245 -17.53 2.87 -22.41
N THR A 246 -17.19 1.69 -21.90
CA THR A 246 -17.35 1.31 -20.50
C THR A 246 -16.02 1.42 -19.79
N ILE A 247 -16.00 2.04 -18.61
CA ILE A 247 -14.83 2.24 -17.79
C ILE A 247 -14.89 1.29 -16.59
N ASN A 248 -13.77 0.63 -16.33
CA ASN A 248 -13.57 -0.26 -15.21
C ASN A 248 -12.27 0.14 -14.51
N CYS A 249 -12.34 0.53 -13.24
CA CYS A 249 -11.13 0.80 -12.45
C CYS A 249 -10.44 -0.49 -12.01
N ASP A 250 -9.13 -0.41 -11.82
CA ASP A 250 -8.34 -1.50 -11.28
C ASP A 250 -8.68 -1.75 -9.81
N SER A 251 -8.36 -2.95 -9.31
CA SER A 251 -8.63 -3.30 -7.90
C SER A 251 -7.96 -2.31 -6.95
N GLY A 252 -8.73 -1.76 -6.02
CA GLY A 252 -8.26 -0.74 -5.07
C GLY A 252 -8.49 0.70 -5.49
N TYR A 253 -9.10 0.93 -6.66
CA TYR A 253 -9.51 2.25 -7.14
C TYR A 253 -11.03 2.32 -7.32
N ASP A 254 -11.63 3.44 -6.93
CA ASP A 254 -13.04 3.72 -7.10
C ASP A 254 -13.29 4.64 -8.30
N LEU A 255 -14.44 4.47 -8.95
CA LEU A 255 -14.80 5.21 -10.15
C LEU A 255 -15.51 6.52 -9.77
N ILE A 256 -14.84 7.64 -10.04
CA ILE A 256 -15.41 8.98 -9.88
C ILE A 256 -15.94 9.46 -11.23
N GLY A 257 -17.27 9.53 -11.36
CA GLY A 257 -17.96 9.99 -12.56
C GLY A 257 -18.75 8.90 -13.29
N PRO A 258 -19.08 9.10 -14.59
CA PRO A 258 -19.94 8.17 -15.31
C PRO A 258 -19.21 6.89 -15.72
N ARG A 259 -19.79 5.73 -15.40
CA ARG A 259 -19.29 4.40 -15.82
C ARG A 259 -19.27 4.17 -17.33
N GLN A 260 -20.14 4.85 -18.05
CA GLN A 260 -20.24 4.74 -19.50
C GLN A 260 -20.28 6.10 -20.16
N ARG A 261 -19.59 6.20 -21.30
CA ARG A 261 -19.63 7.35 -22.19
C ARG A 261 -20.08 6.93 -23.57
N ALA A 262 -21.04 7.65 -24.14
CA ALA A 262 -21.58 7.41 -25.47
C ALA A 262 -21.09 8.47 -26.46
N CYS A 263 -20.74 8.05 -27.67
CA CYS A 263 -20.36 8.95 -28.75
C CYS A 263 -21.60 9.57 -29.40
N GLY A 264 -21.77 10.88 -29.24
CA GLY A 264 -22.89 11.65 -29.75
C GLY A 264 -22.75 12.04 -31.23
N ALA A 265 -23.84 12.54 -31.82
CA ALA A 265 -23.90 12.90 -33.24
C ALA A 265 -22.96 14.07 -33.62
N GLU A 266 -22.56 14.88 -32.65
CA GLU A 266 -21.63 16.01 -32.81
C GLU A 266 -20.15 15.60 -32.69
N GLY A 267 -19.85 14.30 -32.54
CA GLY A 267 -18.48 13.83 -32.35
C GLY A 267 -17.92 14.10 -30.95
N ARG A 268 -18.80 14.28 -29.97
CA ARG A 268 -18.46 14.49 -28.56
C ARG A 268 -18.96 13.33 -27.70
N TRP A 269 -18.17 12.97 -26.70
CA TRP A 269 -18.55 11.99 -25.71
C TRP A 269 -19.55 12.55 -24.69
N SER A 270 -20.50 11.73 -24.26
CA SER A 270 -21.43 12.09 -23.20
C SER A 270 -20.73 12.23 -21.84
N GLY A 271 -21.14 13.21 -21.04
CA GLY A 271 -20.64 13.42 -19.68
C GLY A 271 -19.17 13.86 -19.63
N LEU A 272 -18.70 14.13 -18.41
CA LEU A 272 -17.29 14.43 -18.16
C LEU A 272 -16.45 13.13 -18.16
N PRO A 273 -15.14 13.20 -18.47
CA PRO A 273 -14.24 12.06 -18.33
C PRO A 273 -14.21 11.57 -16.87
N PRO A 274 -14.46 10.28 -16.61
CA PRO A 274 -14.33 9.72 -15.27
C PRO A 274 -12.86 9.52 -14.88
N THR A 275 -12.59 9.51 -13.58
CA THR A 275 -11.28 9.20 -12.99
C THR A 275 -11.37 7.97 -12.09
N CYS A 276 -10.29 7.20 -12.01
CA CYS A 276 -10.13 6.12 -11.05
C CYS A 276 -9.25 6.63 -9.92
N GLU A 277 -9.81 6.80 -8.73
CA GLU A 277 -9.11 7.34 -7.57
C GLU A 277 -8.88 6.25 -6.52
N LEU A 278 -7.73 6.30 -5.84
CA LEU A 278 -7.39 5.29 -4.85
C LEU A 278 -8.45 5.24 -3.74
N ILE A 279 -8.87 4.04 -3.33
CA ILE A 279 -9.85 3.89 -2.24
C ILE A 279 -9.20 4.23 -0.90
N HIS A 280 -9.90 5.07 -0.12
CA HIS A 280 -9.53 5.42 1.26
C HIS A 280 -10.65 5.00 2.23
N CYS A 281 -10.30 4.28 3.31
CA CYS A 281 -11.25 3.85 4.35
C CYS A 281 -11.48 4.89 5.46
N GLY A 282 -10.89 6.07 5.31
CA GLY A 282 -10.91 7.14 6.29
C GLY A 282 -9.83 6.98 7.38
N PRO A 283 -9.39 8.10 7.97
CA PRO A 283 -8.27 8.11 8.90
C PRO A 283 -8.58 7.30 10.16
N THR A 284 -7.65 6.45 10.57
CA THR A 284 -7.70 5.77 11.85
C THR A 284 -7.08 6.65 12.93
N THR A 285 -7.73 6.71 14.10
CA THR A 285 -7.20 7.42 15.26
C THR A 285 -6.74 6.44 16.32
N SER A 286 -5.63 6.74 16.99
CA SER A 286 -5.20 5.98 18.16
C SER A 286 -6.32 5.95 19.22
N PRO A 287 -6.69 4.78 19.75
CA PRO A 287 -7.62 4.71 20.87
C PRO A 287 -7.03 5.44 22.08
N GLN A 288 -7.89 6.02 22.93
CA GLN A 288 -7.41 6.60 24.19
C GLN A 288 -6.68 5.52 25.01
N HIS A 289 -5.51 5.86 25.55
CA HIS A 289 -4.63 4.91 26.24
C HIS A 289 -4.17 3.71 25.38
N GLY A 290 -4.01 3.92 24.07
CA GLY A 290 -3.36 2.98 23.16
C GLY A 290 -2.73 3.68 21.96
N ASN A 291 -2.22 2.88 21.03
CA ASN A 291 -1.63 3.33 19.78
C ASN A 291 -2.18 2.51 18.59
N VAL A 292 -1.96 3.03 17.39
CA VAL A 292 -2.23 2.34 16.13
C VAL A 292 -1.04 2.49 15.20
N THR A 293 -0.68 1.40 14.52
CA THR A 293 0.34 1.39 13.47
C THR A 293 -0.27 0.83 12.20
N CYS A 294 -0.16 1.58 11.10
CA CYS A 294 -0.75 1.20 9.81
C CYS A 294 0.32 1.10 8.73
N SER A 295 0.21 0.12 7.84
CA SER A 295 1.17 -0.07 6.75
C SER A 295 1.11 1.01 5.68
N MET A 296 -0.09 1.46 5.29
CA MET A 296 -0.32 2.44 4.22
C MET A 296 -1.38 3.48 4.63
N PHE A 297 -1.32 3.96 5.87
CA PHE A 297 -2.32 4.89 6.44
C PHE A 297 -3.76 4.37 6.23
N ASP A 298 -4.59 5.09 5.49
CA ASP A 298 -5.99 4.76 5.23
C ASP A 298 -6.30 4.23 3.83
N GLN A 299 -5.26 3.91 3.05
CA GLN A 299 -5.39 3.43 1.68
C GLN A 299 -5.87 1.98 1.60
N PHE A 300 -6.48 1.59 0.48
CA PHE A 300 -6.89 0.21 0.21
C PHE A 300 -5.77 -0.81 0.47
N GLY A 301 -6.12 -1.90 1.15
CA GLY A 301 -5.17 -2.94 1.54
C GLY A 301 -4.27 -2.55 2.72
N SER A 302 -4.35 -1.31 3.24
CA SER A 302 -3.65 -0.93 4.47
C SER A 302 -4.11 -1.83 5.62
N GLN A 303 -3.16 -2.33 6.40
CA GLN A 303 -3.40 -3.11 7.59
C GLN A 303 -2.95 -2.30 8.81
N CYS A 304 -3.91 -1.97 9.67
CA CYS A 304 -3.68 -1.28 10.92
C CYS A 304 -3.70 -2.27 12.08
N GLN A 305 -2.71 -2.18 12.96
CA GLN A 305 -2.61 -2.96 14.18
C GLN A 305 -2.75 -2.02 15.39
N TYR A 306 -3.52 -2.47 16.37
CA TYR A 306 -3.88 -1.69 17.54
C TYR A 306 -3.33 -2.37 18.80
N GLU A 307 -2.76 -1.57 19.68
CA GLU A 307 -2.22 -2.02 20.95
C GLU A 307 -2.61 -1.03 22.06
N CYS A 308 -2.89 -1.55 23.24
CA CYS A 308 -3.26 -0.76 24.40
C CYS A 308 -2.05 -0.59 25.31
N ASN A 309 -1.96 0.55 25.97
CA ASN A 309 -0.93 0.81 26.97
C ASN A 309 -1.07 -0.17 28.14
N GLU A 310 0.02 -0.36 28.89
CA GLU A 310 0.00 -1.23 30.06
C GLU A 310 -1.10 -0.84 31.05
N GLY A 311 -1.84 -1.84 31.55
CA GLY A 311 -2.98 -1.62 32.43
C GLY A 311 -4.32 -1.43 31.72
N TYR A 312 -4.34 -1.43 30.39
CA TYR A 312 -5.55 -1.41 29.57
C TYR A 312 -5.66 -2.69 28.73
N LYS A 313 -6.88 -3.19 28.57
CA LYS A 313 -7.22 -4.33 27.72
C LYS A 313 -7.87 -3.83 26.43
N LEU A 314 -7.52 -4.46 25.31
CA LEU A 314 -8.12 -4.16 24.01
C LEU A 314 -9.49 -4.84 23.88
N VAL A 315 -10.53 -4.05 23.62
CA VAL A 315 -11.88 -4.52 23.32
C VAL A 315 -12.23 -4.13 21.89
N GLY A 316 -12.46 -5.12 21.03
CA GLY A 316 -12.67 -4.92 19.59
C GLY A 316 -11.64 -5.68 18.75
N SER A 317 -11.40 -5.24 17.51
CA SER A 317 -10.46 -5.91 16.61
C SER A 317 -9.03 -5.40 16.81
N ASN A 318 -8.09 -6.30 17.09
CA ASN A 318 -6.66 -5.96 17.26
C ASN A 318 -5.96 -5.63 15.92
N SER A 319 -6.56 -6.00 14.80
CA SER A 319 -6.10 -5.64 13.45
C SER A 319 -7.31 -5.35 12.56
N ARG A 320 -7.18 -4.32 11.73
CA ARG A 320 -8.21 -3.89 10.76
C ARG A 320 -7.55 -3.66 9.41
N VAL A 321 -8.25 -4.02 8.33
CA VAL A 321 -7.77 -3.91 6.95
C VAL A 321 -8.73 -3.03 6.15
N CYS A 322 -8.19 -2.13 5.34
CA CYS A 322 -9.01 -1.28 4.46
C CYS A 322 -9.49 -2.09 3.23
N GLN A 323 -10.81 -2.19 3.07
CA GLN A 323 -11.44 -2.98 2.02
C GLN A 323 -11.84 -2.15 0.79
N GLU A 324 -12.21 -2.85 -0.27
CA GLU A 324 -12.69 -2.26 -1.54
C GLU A 324 -14.01 -1.48 -1.37
N SER A 325 -14.75 -1.75 -0.30
CA SER A 325 -15.95 -0.98 0.05
C SER A 325 -15.66 0.43 0.60
N GLY A 326 -14.39 0.79 0.80
CA GLY A 326 -14.01 2.00 1.53
C GLY A 326 -14.29 1.90 3.04
N ALA A 327 -14.43 0.69 3.58
CA ALA A 327 -14.62 0.46 5.00
C ALA A 327 -13.50 -0.41 5.60
N TRP A 328 -13.15 -0.12 6.85
CA TRP A 328 -12.25 -0.94 7.64
C TRP A 328 -12.94 -2.22 8.12
N THR A 329 -12.25 -3.36 8.06
CA THR A 329 -12.75 -4.61 8.64
C THR A 329 -12.92 -4.52 10.16
N GLY A 330 -13.79 -5.39 10.69
CA GLY A 330 -13.95 -5.58 12.13
C GLY A 330 -14.51 -4.37 12.86
N ILE A 331 -14.31 -4.35 14.18
CA ILE A 331 -14.87 -3.34 15.09
C ILE A 331 -13.73 -2.45 15.57
N GLN A 332 -13.95 -1.13 15.54
CA GLN A 332 -13.00 -0.14 16.07
C GLN A 332 -12.65 -0.49 17.53
N PRO A 333 -11.38 -0.75 17.85
CA PRO A 333 -10.99 -1.12 19.19
C PRO A 333 -11.00 0.07 20.15
N VAL A 334 -11.33 -0.21 21.40
CA VAL A 334 -11.25 0.69 22.55
C VAL A 334 -10.38 0.04 23.61
N CYS A 335 -9.54 0.85 24.28
CA CYS A 335 -8.73 0.40 25.40
C CYS A 335 -9.46 0.68 26.71
N GLU A 336 -9.93 -0.38 27.36
CA GLU A 336 -10.61 -0.29 28.66
C GLU A 336 -9.62 -0.57 29.78
N LEU A 337 -9.77 0.14 30.90
CA LEU A 337 -8.93 -0.08 32.08
C LEU A 337 -9.10 -1.52 32.60
N VAL A 338 -8.00 -2.19 32.91
CA VAL A 338 -8.02 -3.55 33.48
C VAL A 338 -8.59 -3.48 34.89
N GLN A 339 -9.52 -4.37 35.20
CA GLN A 339 -10.08 -4.54 36.53
C GLN A 339 -9.76 -5.93 37.07
N CYS A 340 -9.17 -5.98 38.27
CA CYS A 340 -8.95 -7.23 38.99
C CYS A 340 -10.27 -7.74 39.59
N ARG A 341 -10.31 -9.02 39.99
CA ARG A 341 -11.48 -9.54 40.73
C ARG A 341 -11.67 -8.75 42.04
N PRO A 342 -12.88 -8.29 42.38
CA PRO A 342 -13.13 -7.62 43.66
C PRO A 342 -12.63 -8.45 44.85
N LEU A 343 -11.93 -7.80 45.78
CA LEU A 343 -11.42 -8.45 46.98
C LEU A 343 -12.52 -8.55 48.04
N ALA A 344 -12.67 -9.74 48.62
CA ALA A 344 -13.57 -9.95 49.76
C ALA A 344 -12.83 -9.74 51.09
N SER A 345 -13.47 -9.04 52.02
CA SER A 345 -12.98 -8.88 53.40
C SER A 345 -12.87 -10.26 54.08
N PRO A 346 -11.69 -10.64 54.61
CA PRO A 346 -11.53 -11.79 55.50
C PRO A 346 -12.37 -11.63 56.78
N GLU A 347 -12.60 -12.72 57.49
CA GLU A 347 -13.21 -12.66 58.82
C GLU A 347 -12.31 -11.84 59.76
N ASN A 348 -12.91 -10.98 60.60
CA ASN A 348 -12.18 -10.08 61.53
C ASN A 348 -11.19 -9.13 60.82
N ALA A 349 -11.49 -8.72 59.58
CA ALA A 349 -10.70 -7.78 58.81
C ALA A 349 -11.57 -6.94 57.86
N PHE A 350 -11.13 -5.71 57.55
CA PHE A 350 -11.69 -4.92 56.46
C PHE A 350 -10.61 -4.58 55.42
N VAL A 351 -11.06 -4.29 54.19
CA VAL A 351 -10.18 -3.94 53.06
C VAL A 351 -10.46 -2.51 52.61
N ALA A 352 -9.42 -1.69 52.54
CA ALA A 352 -9.49 -0.31 52.07
C ALA A 352 -8.66 -0.17 50.78
N CYS A 353 -9.31 0.23 49.69
CA CYS A 353 -8.69 0.32 48.36
C CYS A 353 -8.65 1.76 47.85
N SER A 354 -7.57 2.15 47.16
CA SER A 354 -7.41 3.50 46.61
C SER A 354 -8.37 3.82 45.46
N SER A 355 -8.63 2.85 44.58
CA SER A 355 -9.45 3.03 43.38
C SER A 355 -10.20 1.74 43.05
N GLY A 356 -10.95 1.23 44.03
CA GLY A 356 -11.68 -0.03 43.91
C GLY A 356 -10.77 -1.18 43.49
N ASN A 357 -11.09 -1.84 42.38
CA ASN A 357 -10.38 -2.99 41.81
C ASN A 357 -9.69 -2.68 40.47
N ASP A 358 -9.48 -1.41 40.13
CA ASP A 358 -8.83 -1.00 38.89
C ASP A 358 -7.32 -1.28 38.90
N TYR A 359 -6.70 -1.33 37.71
CA TYR A 359 -5.25 -1.47 37.55
C TYR A 359 -4.48 -0.46 38.42
N ASN A 360 -3.42 -0.95 39.07
CA ASN A 360 -2.58 -0.20 40.00
C ASN A 360 -3.31 0.28 41.28
N SER A 361 -4.57 -0.12 41.51
CA SER A 361 -5.26 0.06 42.80
C SER A 361 -4.47 -0.65 43.90
N ARG A 362 -4.26 0.03 45.03
CA ARG A 362 -3.58 -0.49 46.21
C ARG A 362 -4.62 -0.72 47.29
N CYS A 363 -4.77 -1.97 47.71
CA CYS A 363 -5.72 -2.38 48.72
C CYS A 363 -4.99 -2.82 49.98
N ARG A 364 -5.28 -2.14 51.10
CA ARG A 364 -4.75 -2.43 52.42
C ARG A 364 -5.73 -3.25 53.26
N TYR A 365 -5.24 -4.31 53.87
CA TYR A 365 -5.97 -5.12 54.84
C TYR A 365 -5.68 -4.61 56.25
N VAL A 366 -6.75 -4.46 57.03
CA VAL A 366 -6.67 -4.02 58.43
C VAL A 366 -7.48 -5.01 59.27
N CYS A 367 -6.82 -5.66 60.23
CA CYS A 367 -7.48 -6.55 61.17
C CYS A 367 -8.32 -5.74 62.16
N THR A 368 -9.46 -6.30 62.58
CA THR A 368 -10.21 -5.77 63.70
C THR A 368 -9.40 -5.89 65.00
N VAL A 369 -9.75 -5.07 65.98
CA VAL A 369 -9.02 -5.01 67.25
C VAL A 369 -8.94 -6.39 67.89
N GLY A 370 -7.73 -6.76 68.34
CA GLY A 370 -7.46 -8.04 69.00
C GLY A 370 -6.95 -9.16 68.10
N PHE A 371 -6.80 -8.91 66.79
CA PHE A 371 -6.18 -9.86 65.86
C PHE A 371 -4.95 -9.24 65.19
N GLU A 372 -3.94 -10.07 64.94
CA GLU A 372 -2.72 -9.70 64.22
C GLU A 372 -2.77 -10.20 62.78
N LEU A 373 -2.34 -9.35 61.84
CA LEU A 373 -2.33 -9.68 60.43
C LEU A 373 -1.18 -10.63 60.11
N VAL A 374 -1.51 -11.77 59.52
CA VAL A 374 -0.54 -12.73 58.98
C VAL A 374 -0.51 -12.62 57.46
N GLY A 375 0.64 -12.21 56.93
CA GLY A 375 0.89 -12.02 55.50
C GLY A 375 1.13 -10.54 55.13
N SER A 376 1.00 -10.22 53.84
CA SER A 376 1.18 -8.86 53.33
C SER A 376 -0.05 -8.01 53.62
N ASP A 377 0.14 -6.81 54.17
CA ASP A 377 -0.95 -5.85 54.43
C ASP A 377 -1.43 -5.15 53.17
N ASN A 378 -0.65 -5.14 52.09
CA ASN A 378 -1.01 -4.49 50.84
C ASN A 378 -1.06 -5.47 49.66
N ARG A 379 -2.05 -5.30 48.78
CA ARG A 379 -2.16 -5.98 47.48
C ARG A 379 -2.39 -4.95 46.38
N VAL A 380 -1.71 -5.12 45.25
CA VAL A 380 -1.79 -4.22 44.09
C VAL A 380 -2.41 -4.95 42.91
N CYS A 381 -3.35 -4.31 42.22
CA CYS A 381 -3.93 -4.86 41.00
C CYS A 381 -2.95 -4.74 39.82
N GLN A 382 -2.58 -5.87 39.22
CA GLN A 382 -1.62 -5.94 38.11
C GLN A 382 -2.31 -5.88 36.75
N SER A 383 -1.52 -5.65 35.70
CA SER A 383 -1.99 -5.52 34.30
C SER A 383 -2.58 -6.82 33.74
N ASN A 384 -2.28 -7.97 34.35
CA ASN A 384 -2.85 -9.27 34.03
C ASN A 384 -4.23 -9.52 34.70
N GLY A 385 -4.79 -8.53 35.40
CA GLY A 385 -6.07 -8.64 36.12
C GLY A 385 -6.01 -9.45 37.41
N ARG A 386 -4.81 -9.69 37.96
CA ARG A 386 -4.60 -10.38 39.24
C ARG A 386 -3.99 -9.46 40.29
N TRP A 387 -4.31 -9.73 41.54
CA TRP A 387 -3.72 -9.05 42.69
C TRP A 387 -2.36 -9.66 43.04
N THR A 388 -1.40 -8.83 43.45
CA THR A 388 -0.10 -9.30 43.96
C THR A 388 -0.26 -10.12 45.25
N GLY A 389 0.60 -11.13 45.43
CA GLY A 389 0.68 -11.93 46.65
C GLY A 389 -0.59 -12.73 46.95
N ASP A 390 -0.60 -13.40 48.10
CA ASP A 390 -1.73 -14.19 48.58
C ASP A 390 -2.67 -13.36 49.47
N ARG A 391 -3.87 -13.91 49.74
CA ARG A 391 -4.84 -13.28 50.64
C ARG A 391 -4.34 -13.41 52.09
N PRO A 392 -4.12 -12.31 52.83
CA PRO A 392 -3.75 -12.38 54.24
C PRO A 392 -4.95 -12.79 55.10
N TYR A 393 -4.69 -13.24 56.32
CA TYR A 393 -5.70 -13.55 57.33
C TYR A 393 -5.30 -12.95 58.69
N CYS A 394 -6.28 -12.81 59.57
CA CYS A 394 -6.08 -12.26 60.91
C CYS A 394 -6.11 -13.42 61.91
N GLU A 395 -5.04 -13.58 62.70
CA GLU A 395 -4.96 -14.59 63.76
C GLU A 395 -4.97 -13.93 65.14
N GLN A 396 -5.46 -14.65 66.15
CA GLN A 396 -5.33 -14.19 67.53
C GLN A 396 -3.87 -14.32 67.97
N PRO A 397 -3.35 -13.42 68.82
CA PRO A 397 -1.99 -13.49 69.33
C PRO A 397 -1.72 -14.86 69.98
N ARG A 398 -0.62 -15.53 69.63
CA ARG A 398 -0.29 -16.84 70.21
C ARG A 398 0.01 -16.69 71.70
N HIS A 399 -0.62 -17.56 72.49
CA HIS A 399 -0.49 -17.64 73.95
C HIS A 399 -1.12 -16.48 74.74
N GLY A 400 -2.13 -15.81 74.17
CA GLY A 400 -2.95 -14.85 74.88
C GLY A 400 -4.33 -14.66 74.27
N SER A 401 -5.25 -14.09 75.05
CA SER A 401 -6.61 -13.79 74.63
C SER A 401 -6.96 -12.34 74.93
N VAL A 402 -7.79 -11.76 74.08
CA VAL A 402 -8.25 -10.37 74.19
C VAL A 402 -9.77 -10.34 74.21
N GLN A 403 -10.31 -9.54 75.12
CA GLN A 403 -11.75 -9.33 75.29
C GLN A 403 -12.04 -7.84 75.27
N CYS A 404 -12.91 -7.40 74.38
CA CYS A 404 -13.27 -6.00 74.22
C CYS A 404 -14.76 -5.78 74.44
N SER A 405 -15.10 -4.71 75.14
CA SER A 405 -16.49 -4.37 75.53
C SER A 405 -17.39 -3.95 74.36
N ALA A 406 -16.85 -3.38 73.28
CA ALA A 406 -17.63 -2.89 72.14
C ALA A 406 -16.88 -2.97 70.79
N GLY A 407 -16.18 -4.07 70.51
CA GLY A 407 -15.61 -4.32 69.17
C GLY A 407 -14.47 -3.39 68.72
N GLY A 408 -14.03 -2.43 69.54
CA GLY A 408 -12.85 -1.60 69.28
C GLY A 408 -13.13 -0.13 68.95
N ASP A 409 -14.37 0.36 69.08
CA ASP A 409 -14.76 1.76 68.83
C ASP A 409 -14.26 2.74 69.92
N PHE A 410 -14.39 4.05 69.67
CA PHE A 410 -14.02 5.12 70.62
C PHE A 410 -14.63 4.90 72.01
N GLY A 411 -13.79 4.90 73.06
CA GLY A 411 -14.18 4.58 74.44
C GLY A 411 -14.23 3.08 74.77
N SER A 412 -13.99 2.19 73.81
CA SER A 412 -13.87 0.75 74.07
C SER A 412 -12.72 0.45 75.00
N VAL A 413 -12.97 -0.43 75.97
CA VAL A 413 -11.94 -1.00 76.84
C VAL A 413 -11.68 -2.43 76.42
N CYS A 414 -10.42 -2.74 76.08
CA CYS A 414 -9.94 -4.07 75.75
C CYS A 414 -9.00 -4.58 76.84
N SER A 415 -9.29 -5.77 77.37
CA SER A 415 -8.46 -6.47 78.36
C SER A 415 -7.68 -7.60 77.70
N PHE A 416 -6.41 -7.71 78.03
CA PHE A 416 -5.47 -8.69 77.48
C PHE A 416 -5.04 -9.65 78.57
N THR A 417 -5.06 -10.94 78.25
CA THR A 417 -4.66 -12.03 79.16
C THR A 417 -3.72 -12.97 78.44
N CYS A 418 -2.81 -13.61 79.17
CA CYS A 418 -1.90 -14.62 78.61
C CYS A 418 -2.31 -16.03 79.05
N ASP A 419 -2.03 -17.00 78.18
CA ASP A 419 -2.19 -18.42 78.48
C ASP A 419 -1.25 -18.84 79.62
N SER A 420 -1.61 -19.89 80.34
CA SER A 420 -0.82 -20.42 81.45
C SER A 420 0.62 -20.75 81.02
N GLY A 421 1.61 -20.20 81.74
CA GLY A 421 3.03 -20.32 81.39
C GLY A 421 3.61 -19.12 80.62
N TYR A 422 2.78 -18.11 80.34
CA TYR A 422 3.19 -16.83 79.75
C TYR A 422 2.77 -15.66 80.66
N SER A 423 3.63 -14.66 80.77
CA SER A 423 3.38 -13.41 81.50
C SER A 423 3.06 -12.30 80.53
N LEU A 424 2.05 -11.48 80.85
CA LEU A 424 1.73 -10.29 80.09
C LEU A 424 2.79 -9.22 80.30
N VAL A 425 3.38 -8.72 79.22
CA VAL A 425 4.27 -7.55 79.21
C VAL A 425 3.59 -6.45 78.44
N GLY A 426 3.41 -5.28 79.06
CA GLY A 426 2.66 -4.15 78.50
C GLY A 426 1.42 -3.83 79.33
N SER A 427 0.45 -3.12 78.74
CA SER A 427 -0.75 -2.68 79.45
C SER A 427 -1.83 -3.77 79.46
N GLU A 428 -2.29 -4.18 80.65
CA GLU A 428 -3.34 -5.20 80.86
C GLU A 428 -4.68 -4.78 80.26
N THR A 429 -4.99 -3.50 80.32
CA THR A 429 -6.19 -2.91 79.70
C THR A 429 -5.79 -1.71 78.88
N ARG A 430 -6.40 -1.56 77.71
CA ARG A 430 -6.23 -0.39 76.83
C ARG A 430 -7.57 0.20 76.48
N VAL A 431 -7.62 1.52 76.37
CA VAL A 431 -8.81 2.30 76.04
C VAL A 431 -8.59 3.01 74.72
N CYS A 432 -9.58 2.99 73.83
CA CYS A 432 -9.55 3.73 72.58
C CYS A 432 -9.82 5.22 72.88
N GLU A 433 -8.79 6.06 72.73
CA GLU A 433 -8.83 7.49 73.04
C GLU A 433 -9.29 8.34 71.85
N ALA A 434 -9.51 9.64 72.08
CA ALA A 434 -10.14 10.54 71.10
C ALA A 434 -9.26 10.85 69.88
N ASP A 435 -7.96 10.58 69.98
CA ASP A 435 -6.98 10.67 68.91
C ASP A 435 -6.94 9.39 68.04
N HIS A 436 -7.86 8.46 68.26
CA HIS A 436 -7.93 7.16 67.60
C HIS A 436 -6.72 6.25 67.92
N ALA A 437 -5.95 6.56 68.97
CA ALA A 437 -4.91 5.71 69.50
C ALA A 437 -5.39 4.92 70.73
N TRP A 438 -4.76 3.77 70.97
CA TRP A 438 -4.99 2.98 72.18
C TRP A 438 -4.07 3.43 73.29
N SER A 439 -4.65 3.74 74.45
CA SER A 439 -3.90 4.14 75.64
C SER A 439 -2.86 3.07 76.06
N GLY A 440 -1.76 3.52 76.66
CA GLY A 440 -0.71 2.65 77.16
C GLY A 440 0.13 1.95 76.08
N SER A 441 0.88 0.94 76.51
CA SER A 441 1.82 0.17 75.69
C SER A 441 1.20 -1.12 75.13
N GLN A 442 1.56 -1.48 73.89
CA GLN A 442 1.10 -2.70 73.21
C GLN A 442 1.47 -3.96 74.03
N PRO A 443 0.48 -4.77 74.46
CA PRO A 443 0.73 -5.94 75.28
C PRO A 443 1.12 -7.15 74.42
N TYR A 444 2.03 -7.96 74.94
CA TYR A 444 2.42 -9.25 74.38
C TYR A 444 2.71 -10.26 75.50
N CYS A 445 2.61 -11.55 75.18
CA CYS A 445 2.79 -12.64 76.13
C CYS A 445 4.21 -13.20 76.05
N LEU A 446 5.00 -13.03 77.09
CA LEU A 446 6.37 -13.57 77.20
C LEU A 446 6.35 -14.88 77.98
N GLN A 447 7.02 -15.91 77.48
CA GLN A 447 7.09 -17.19 78.17
C GLN A 447 7.84 -17.05 79.51
N VAL A 448 7.25 -17.60 80.58
CA VAL A 448 7.83 -17.54 81.92
C VAL A 448 8.98 -18.53 82.03
N THR A 449 10.17 -18.01 82.35
CA THR A 449 11.37 -18.79 82.66
C THR A 449 11.67 -18.70 84.16
N CYS A 450 12.05 -19.82 84.76
CA CYS A 450 12.52 -19.91 86.14
C CYS A 450 14.04 -19.75 86.22
N SER A 451 14.58 -19.47 87.40
CA SER A 451 16.03 -19.41 87.61
C SER A 451 16.73 -20.69 87.15
N VAL A 452 17.91 -20.56 86.53
CA VAL A 452 18.68 -21.70 86.04
C VAL A 452 19.14 -22.58 87.21
N LEU A 453 18.74 -23.85 87.21
CA LEU A 453 19.21 -24.84 88.18
C LEU A 453 20.61 -25.33 87.77
N VAL A 454 21.50 -25.49 88.76
CA VAL A 454 22.87 -25.99 88.56
C VAL A 454 22.95 -27.43 89.07
N PRO A 455 23.59 -28.38 88.33
CA PRO A 455 23.75 -29.75 88.81
C PRO A 455 24.62 -29.80 90.09
N PRO A 456 24.31 -30.67 91.07
CA PRO A 456 25.11 -30.84 92.26
C PRO A 456 26.48 -31.45 91.93
N ALA A 457 27.48 -31.18 92.78
CA ALA A 457 28.82 -31.76 92.62
C ALA A 457 28.74 -33.30 92.58
N ASN A 458 29.38 -33.92 91.57
CA ASN A 458 29.30 -35.37 91.28
C ASN A 458 27.90 -35.90 90.90
N GLY A 459 26.97 -35.03 90.49
CA GLY A 459 25.67 -35.40 89.92
C GLY A 459 25.44 -34.83 88.51
N TYR A 460 24.30 -35.19 87.93
CA TYR A 460 23.77 -34.72 86.66
C TYR A 460 22.37 -34.12 86.88
N LEU A 461 22.01 -33.13 86.06
CA LEU A 461 20.70 -32.51 86.00
C LEU A 461 20.10 -32.77 84.62
N SER A 462 18.88 -33.30 84.58
CA SER A 462 18.12 -33.49 83.35
C SER A 462 16.73 -32.89 83.51
N CYS A 463 16.40 -31.89 82.70
CA CYS A 463 15.11 -31.20 82.72
C CYS A 463 14.36 -31.45 81.42
N SER A 464 13.04 -31.70 81.52
CA SER A 464 12.19 -32.01 80.36
C SER A 464 12.08 -30.85 79.35
N ALA A 465 12.15 -29.60 79.81
CA ALA A 465 12.10 -28.41 78.97
C ALA A 465 13.00 -27.27 79.51
N GLY A 466 14.20 -27.62 79.99
CA GLY A 466 15.12 -26.65 80.59
C GLY A 466 14.53 -25.98 81.84
N ASN A 467 14.68 -24.66 81.96
CA ASN A 467 14.19 -23.84 83.06
C ASN A 467 12.80 -23.20 82.79
N LEU A 468 11.99 -23.76 81.89
CA LEU A 468 10.66 -23.24 81.58
C LEU A 468 9.62 -23.58 82.67
N PHE A 469 8.57 -22.77 82.77
CA PHE A 469 7.41 -23.04 83.63
C PHE A 469 6.82 -24.44 83.36
N ASN A 470 6.47 -25.18 84.41
CA ASN A 470 6.04 -26.59 84.41
C ASN A 470 7.08 -27.61 83.94
N SER A 471 8.35 -27.24 83.75
CA SER A 471 9.43 -28.21 83.48
C SER A 471 9.69 -29.08 84.71
N ILE A 472 9.87 -30.38 84.48
CA ILE A 472 10.24 -31.37 85.51
C ILE A 472 11.74 -31.60 85.39
N CYS A 473 12.46 -31.22 86.43
CA CYS A 473 13.90 -31.41 86.53
C CYS A 473 14.22 -32.56 87.47
N SER A 474 15.00 -33.52 86.98
CA SER A 474 15.46 -34.68 87.73
C SER A 474 16.97 -34.63 87.94
N PHE A 475 17.40 -35.00 89.14
CA PHE A 475 18.80 -35.09 89.53
C PHE A 475 19.21 -36.57 89.60
N SER A 476 20.41 -36.89 89.13
CA SER A 476 21.00 -38.23 89.21
C SER A 476 22.47 -38.16 89.64
N CYS A 477 23.00 -39.21 90.25
CA CYS A 477 24.38 -39.25 90.73
C CYS A 477 25.31 -40.03 89.80
N LYS A 478 26.60 -39.68 89.79
CA LYS A 478 27.66 -40.51 89.20
C LYS A 478 27.83 -41.80 90.01
N THR A 479 28.27 -42.88 89.36
CA THR A 479 28.47 -44.20 89.96
C THR A 479 29.28 -44.11 91.26
N GLY A 480 28.72 -44.59 92.37
CA GLY A 480 29.34 -44.54 93.71
C GLY A 480 28.75 -43.51 94.68
N PHE A 481 27.84 -42.64 94.23
CA PHE A 481 27.14 -41.66 95.07
C PHE A 481 25.63 -41.90 95.07
N ASN A 482 24.95 -41.67 96.20
CA ASN A 482 23.49 -41.80 96.33
C ASN A 482 22.84 -40.45 96.65
N LEU A 483 21.68 -40.16 96.04
CA LEU A 483 20.84 -39.01 96.38
C LEU A 483 20.22 -39.22 97.77
N GLN A 484 20.41 -38.25 98.66
CA GLN A 484 19.90 -38.33 100.03
C GLN A 484 18.46 -37.79 100.19
N GLU A 485 17.89 -37.16 99.16
CA GLU A 485 16.52 -36.63 99.14
C GLU A 485 15.84 -36.84 97.78
N ASN A 486 14.56 -36.47 97.68
CA ASN A 486 13.73 -36.64 96.49
C ASN A 486 14.30 -35.84 95.30
N GLY A 487 14.82 -36.54 94.29
CA GLY A 487 15.57 -35.94 93.18
C GLY A 487 14.74 -35.34 92.04
N ILE A 488 13.47 -34.97 92.27
CA ILE A 488 12.59 -34.40 91.23
C ILE A 488 12.01 -33.07 91.72
N ILE A 489 12.19 -32.01 90.92
CA ILE A 489 11.64 -30.67 91.17
C ILE A 489 10.70 -30.29 90.03
N LEU A 490 9.52 -29.78 90.39
CA LEU A 490 8.57 -29.15 89.48
C LEU A 490 8.68 -27.62 89.57
N LEU A 491 8.91 -26.95 88.44
CA LEU A 491 9.05 -25.50 88.38
C LEU A 491 7.67 -24.82 88.21
N GLN A 492 7.00 -24.50 89.32
CA GLN A 492 5.59 -24.05 89.32
C GLN A 492 5.32 -22.57 89.66
N HIS A 493 6.24 -21.77 90.24
CA HIS A 493 5.94 -20.36 90.60
C HIS A 493 7.12 -19.39 90.48
N ALA A 494 6.85 -18.17 90.01
CA ALA A 494 7.84 -17.14 89.67
C ALA A 494 8.15 -16.11 90.79
N GLN A 495 7.63 -16.26 92.02
CA GLN A 495 7.74 -15.22 93.07
C GLN A 495 8.35 -15.64 94.42
N SER A 496 9.00 -16.81 94.53
CA SER A 496 9.75 -17.17 95.74
C SER A 496 10.78 -18.26 95.47
N CYS A 497 11.99 -17.86 95.06
CA CYS A 497 13.14 -18.76 94.93
C CYS A 497 14.31 -18.26 95.80
N HIS A 498 14.18 -18.36 97.12
CA HIS A 498 15.33 -18.41 98.03
C HIS A 498 15.48 -19.84 98.54
N VAL A 499 16.44 -20.58 98.00
CA VAL A 499 16.88 -21.86 98.55
C VAL A 499 17.91 -21.55 99.66
N ARG A 500 17.58 -21.90 100.92
CA ARG A 500 18.54 -21.83 102.04
C ARG A 500 19.65 -22.88 101.85
N PRO A 501 20.94 -22.57 102.10
CA PRO A 501 21.99 -23.58 102.14
C PRO A 501 22.07 -24.27 103.52
N PRO A 502 22.49 -25.55 103.63
CA PRO A 502 22.78 -26.16 104.92
C PRO A 502 24.27 -26.03 105.31
N PHE A 503 24.47 -25.52 106.54
CA PHE A 503 25.56 -25.72 107.49
C PHE A 503 26.95 -25.06 107.31
N SER A 504 27.32 -24.35 108.39
CA SER A 504 28.53 -23.56 108.66
C SER A 504 29.26 -24.05 109.92
N TRP A 505 30.60 -24.04 109.94
CA TRP A 505 31.46 -23.90 111.15
C TRP A 505 32.70 -23.08 110.72
N ILE A 506 32.78 -21.78 111.03
CA ILE A 506 33.45 -21.08 112.16
C ILE A 506 34.97 -21.27 112.22
N THR A 507 35.71 -20.19 111.90
CA THR A 507 36.78 -19.62 112.75
C THR A 507 36.66 -18.09 112.73
N GLU A 508 36.96 -17.48 113.87
CA GLU A 508 36.72 -16.09 114.32
C GLU A 508 37.63 -14.99 113.74
N GLU A 509 37.25 -13.75 114.10
CA GLU A 509 37.87 -12.41 113.93
C GLU A 509 37.59 -11.65 112.62
N ALA A 510 37.14 -10.38 112.59
CA ALA A 510 36.62 -9.45 113.60
C ALA A 510 35.89 -8.28 112.89
N ALA A 511 34.95 -7.63 113.63
CA ALA A 511 34.32 -6.29 113.50
C ALA A 511 34.71 -5.37 112.30
N ALA A 512 33.88 -4.53 111.69
CA ALA A 512 32.56 -3.91 111.90
C ALA A 512 32.11 -3.41 110.49
N GLN A 513 30.88 -2.97 110.18
CA GLN A 513 30.29 -1.72 110.65
C GLN A 513 28.86 -1.57 110.06
N THR A 514 27.93 -1.23 110.94
CA THR A 514 26.53 -0.79 110.74
C THR A 514 26.38 0.50 109.91
N VAL A 515 25.36 0.58 109.04
CA VAL A 515 24.47 1.75 108.87
C VAL A 515 23.06 1.29 108.49
N GLN A 516 22.07 2.01 109.03
CA GLN A 516 20.66 1.69 109.24
C GLN A 516 19.73 2.00 108.06
N ILE A 517 18.58 1.31 108.06
CA ILE A 517 17.34 1.64 107.34
C ILE A 517 16.41 2.37 108.33
N THR A 518 15.73 3.44 107.90
CA THR A 518 14.59 4.01 108.65
C THR A 518 13.40 4.32 107.72
N ASP A 519 12.33 3.57 107.97
CA ASP A 519 10.90 3.90 108.18
C ASP A 519 10.00 4.76 107.27
N LEU A 520 8.73 4.33 107.33
CA LEU A 520 7.48 4.84 106.78
C LEU A 520 6.98 6.19 107.39
N ALA A 521 6.04 6.79 106.65
CA ALA A 521 4.74 7.35 107.08
C ALA A 521 4.50 8.87 106.96
N ALA A 522 3.23 9.16 106.68
CA ALA A 522 2.60 10.40 106.24
C ALA A 522 2.48 11.54 107.28
N ALA A 523 2.33 12.79 106.81
CA ALA A 523 1.34 13.77 107.29
C ALA A 523 1.44 15.13 106.53
N ILE A 524 0.27 15.72 106.29
CA ILE A 524 -0.04 17.02 105.68
C ILE A 524 0.40 18.19 106.58
N PRO A 525 0.65 19.40 106.03
CA PRO A 525 -0.19 20.53 106.46
C PRO A 525 -0.68 21.40 105.29
N ALA A 526 -1.90 21.92 105.46
CA ALA A 526 -2.51 22.98 104.67
C ALA A 526 -2.34 24.34 105.39
N ILE A 527 -2.77 25.41 104.69
CA ILE A 527 -3.03 26.81 105.14
C ILE A 527 -1.83 27.75 104.86
N SER A 528 -1.89 28.90 104.15
CA SER A 528 -2.95 29.85 103.76
C SER A 528 -2.50 30.66 102.51
N VAL A 529 -3.36 30.96 101.52
CA VAL A 529 -4.22 32.15 101.29
C VAL A 529 -3.48 33.48 100.97
N THR A 530 -4.00 34.14 99.93
CA THR A 530 -3.84 35.52 99.41
C THR A 530 -2.84 35.70 98.27
N SER A 531 -3.04 36.53 97.24
CA SER A 531 -4.19 37.24 96.68
C SER A 531 -3.65 38.08 95.51
N SER A 532 -4.40 38.14 94.41
CA SER A 532 -4.58 39.31 93.53
C SER A 532 -3.54 39.73 92.48
N LYS A 533 -4.15 39.98 91.31
CA LYS A 533 -3.82 40.96 90.24
C LYS A 533 -2.66 40.60 89.30
N ALA A 534 -2.74 40.80 87.99
CA ALA A 534 -3.76 41.35 87.10
C ALA A 534 -3.19 41.33 85.66
N LEU A 535 -4.07 41.20 84.65
CA LEU A 535 -4.08 41.95 83.36
C LEU A 535 -2.84 41.77 82.42
N LEU A 536 -2.85 41.79 81.08
CA LEU A 536 -3.76 42.10 79.96
C LEU A 536 -2.93 41.86 78.67
N PHE A 537 -3.59 41.48 77.56
CA PHE A 537 -3.27 41.78 76.13
C PHE A 537 -1.84 41.44 75.59
N ALA A 538 -1.55 41.10 74.33
CA ALA A 538 -2.26 41.12 73.05
C ALA A 538 -1.41 40.31 72.02
N SER A 539 -2.11 39.76 71.02
CA SER A 539 -1.75 39.51 69.61
C SER A 539 -0.31 39.66 69.11
N VAL A 540 0.17 38.69 68.31
CA VAL A 540 0.24 38.75 66.82
C VAL A 540 -0.01 37.34 66.28
#